data_AF-A0ABD1BTU5-F1
#
_entry.id   AF-A0ABD1BTU5-F1
#
_cell.length_a   1.000
_cell.length_b   1.000
_cell.length_c   1.000
_cell.angle_alpha   90.00
_cell.angle_beta   90.00
_cell.angle_gamma   90.00
#
_symmetry.space_group_name_H-M   'P 1'
#
loop_
_entity.id
_entity.type
_entity.pdbx_description
1 polymer ?
#
loop_
_entity_poly.entity_id
_entity_poly.type
_entity_poly.pdbx_seq_one_letter_code
_entity_poly.pdbx_strand_id
1 'polypeptide(L)'
;MTSAELNGSGPVASAELNGSGPVITSAELVLPFDIEDLEKTLNYKFKNKKLLVEAFTDPSYGKNYVSYERLELLGDSILNMV
;
A
#
# COMPACT_ATOMS: atom_id res chain seq x y z
N MET A 1 6.95 1.46 -48.11
CA MET A 1 6.58 1.83 -46.73
C MET A 1 5.70 0.70 -46.22
N THR A 2 6.32 -0.22 -45.48
CA THR A 2 5.83 -1.57 -45.23
C THR A 2 5.26 -1.65 -43.81
N SER A 3 4.02 -2.15 -43.73
CA SER A 3 3.34 -2.99 -42.71
C SER A 3 3.63 -2.90 -41.21
N ALA A 4 2.53 -2.89 -40.41
CA ALA A 4 2.16 -3.73 -39.24
C ALA A 4 3.24 -4.11 -38.19
N GLU A 5 3.05 -4.23 -36.87
CA GLU A 5 1.97 -4.29 -35.84
C GLU A 5 2.73 -4.02 -34.50
N LEU A 6 2.13 -3.67 -33.35
CA LEU A 6 1.69 -4.64 -32.35
C LEU A 6 1.14 -3.92 -31.10
N ASN A 7 0.10 -4.54 -30.56
CA ASN A 7 -0.71 -4.19 -29.40
C ASN A 7 0.07 -4.21 -28.07
N GLY A 8 -0.49 -3.54 -27.06
CA GLY A 8 -0.04 -3.64 -25.67
C GLY A 8 -0.97 -2.97 -24.68
N SER A 9 -2.26 -3.33 -24.69
CA SER A 9 -3.11 -3.14 -23.51
C SER A 9 -2.48 -3.86 -22.31
N GLY A 10 -2.35 -3.16 -21.19
CA GLY A 10 -2.03 -3.77 -19.92
C GLY A 10 -2.29 -2.82 -18.76
N PRO A 11 -2.68 -3.34 -17.59
CA PRO A 11 -3.78 -4.27 -17.37
C PRO A 11 -5.09 -3.50 -17.16
N VAL A 12 -6.15 -3.96 -17.82
CA VAL A 12 -7.50 -3.79 -17.27
C VAL A 12 -7.53 -4.57 -15.96
N ALA A 13 -7.37 -3.89 -14.82
CA ALA A 13 -7.69 -4.48 -13.54
C ALA A 13 -9.22 -4.50 -13.40
N SER A 14 -9.84 -5.39 -14.17
CA SER A 14 -11.17 -5.92 -13.89
C SER A 14 -11.06 -6.73 -12.61
N ALA A 15 -11.29 -6.09 -11.48
CA ALA A 15 -11.55 -6.75 -10.22
C ALA A 15 -12.82 -6.15 -9.63
N GLU A 16 -13.96 -6.60 -10.16
CA GLU A 16 -15.13 -6.76 -9.29
C GLU A 16 -14.77 -7.86 -8.30
N LEU A 17 -14.40 -7.48 -7.07
CA LEU A 17 -14.32 -8.39 -5.93
C LEU A 17 -15.37 -7.95 -4.91
N ASN A 18 -16.24 -8.91 -4.61
CA ASN A 18 -17.44 -8.80 -3.82
C ASN A 18 -17.14 -8.37 -2.37
N GLY A 19 -17.87 -7.36 -1.87
CA GLY A 19 -17.99 -7.03 -0.44
C GLY A 19 -16.83 -6.22 0.17
N SER A 20 -17.15 -5.03 0.69
CA SER A 20 -16.23 -4.01 1.22
C SER A 20 -15.44 -3.26 0.14
N GLY A 21 -16.02 -2.15 -0.31
CA GLY A 21 -15.40 -1.26 -1.29
C GLY A 21 -14.13 -0.57 -0.78
N PRO A 22 -13.39 0.11 -1.67
CA PRO A 22 -12.15 0.80 -1.31
C PRO A 22 -12.43 1.89 -0.26
N VAL A 23 -11.77 1.77 0.91
CA VAL A 23 -11.82 2.79 1.97
C VAL A 23 -11.13 4.05 1.47
N ILE A 24 -11.94 5.07 1.18
CA ILE A 24 -11.48 6.36 0.69
C ILE A 24 -10.73 7.08 1.82
N THR A 25 -9.40 7.09 1.78
CA THR A 25 -8.54 7.87 2.69
C THR A 25 -7.94 9.05 1.90
N SER A 26 -7.94 10.26 2.48
CA SER A 26 -8.23 11.53 1.79
C SER A 26 -7.25 12.13 0.75
N ALA A 27 -6.33 11.38 0.13
CA ALA A 27 -5.61 11.85 -1.07
C ALA A 27 -4.84 10.70 -1.78
N GLU A 28 -5.45 10.08 -2.79
CA GLU A 28 -4.80 9.21 -3.80
C GLU A 28 -3.81 8.12 -3.33
N LEU A 29 -4.10 7.43 -2.23
CA LEU A 29 -3.49 6.12 -1.99
C LEU A 29 -4.58 5.11 -1.64
N VAL A 30 -4.82 4.19 -2.56
CA VAL A 30 -5.69 3.04 -2.31
C VAL A 30 -4.84 1.96 -1.68
N LEU A 31 -4.97 1.80 -0.36
CA LEU A 31 -4.36 0.66 0.32
C LEU A 31 -5.05 -0.62 -0.14
N PRO A 32 -4.31 -1.73 -0.36
CA PRO A 32 -4.90 -3.00 -0.76
C PRO A 32 -5.61 -3.73 0.38
N PHE A 33 -5.81 -3.08 1.53
CA PHE A 33 -6.38 -3.68 2.74
C PHE A 33 -7.23 -2.67 3.51
N ASP A 34 -8.19 -3.21 4.26
CA ASP A 34 -9.00 -2.44 5.21
C ASP A 34 -8.21 -2.20 6.51
N ILE A 35 -8.13 -0.93 6.93
CA ILE A 35 -7.38 -0.54 8.13
C ILE A 35 -8.05 -1.08 9.40
N GLU A 36 -9.38 -1.08 9.47
CA GLU A 36 -10.10 -1.51 10.66
C GLU A 36 -9.96 -3.01 10.89
N ASP A 37 -10.00 -3.80 9.82
CA ASP A 37 -9.79 -5.24 9.90
C ASP A 37 -8.35 -5.57 10.31
N LEU A 38 -7.36 -4.87 9.77
CA LEU A 38 -5.97 -5.05 10.19
C LEU A 38 -5.78 -4.70 11.68
N GLU A 39 -6.35 -3.60 12.15
CA GLU A 39 -6.31 -3.22 13.57
C GLU A 39 -6.95 -4.26 14.49
N LYS A 40 -8.04 -4.90 14.04
CA LYS A 40 -8.67 -6.02 14.77
C LYS A 40 -7.73 -7.23 14.79
N THR A 41 -7.15 -7.61 13.65
CA THR A 41 -6.25 -8.77 13.55
C THR A 41 -5.00 -8.61 14.41
N LEU A 42 -4.44 -7.40 14.46
CA LEU A 42 -3.27 -7.09 15.30
C LEU A 42 -3.65 -6.85 16.77
N ASN A 43 -4.95 -6.77 17.09
CA ASN A 43 -5.47 -6.32 18.37
C ASN A 43 -4.79 -5.01 18.85
N TYR A 44 -4.56 -4.09 17.90
CA TYR A 44 -3.83 -2.84 18.12
C TYR A 44 -4.48 -1.71 17.33
N LYS A 45 -4.75 -0.58 18.00
CA LYS A 45 -5.31 0.62 17.38
C LYS A 45 -4.19 1.63 17.13
N PHE A 46 -3.95 1.95 15.86
CA PHE A 46 -2.92 2.91 15.49
C PHE A 46 -3.38 4.33 15.84
N LYS A 47 -2.61 5.03 16.67
CA LYS A 47 -2.85 6.46 16.95
C LYS A 47 -2.72 7.31 15.69
N ASN A 48 -1.80 6.95 14.80
CA ASN A 48 -1.57 7.63 13.53
C ASN A 48 -1.61 6.63 12.37
N LYS A 49 -2.74 6.58 11.67
CA LYS A 49 -2.95 5.71 10.50
C LYS A 49 -2.01 6.03 9.33
N LYS A 50 -1.37 7.20 9.29
CA LYS A 50 -0.37 7.52 8.26
C LYS A 50 0.90 6.67 8.39
N LEU A 51 1.25 6.24 9.60
CA LEU A 51 2.39 5.34 9.79
C LEU A 51 2.11 3.96 9.19
N LEU A 52 0.84 3.54 9.21
CA LEU A 52 0.43 2.31 8.55
C LEU A 52 0.52 2.45 7.03
N VAL A 53 0.07 3.58 6.48
CA VAL A 53 0.27 3.91 5.07
C VAL A 53 1.76 3.87 4.68
N GLU A 54 2.63 4.55 5.43
CA GLU A 54 4.09 4.56 5.23
C GLU A 54 4.69 3.15 5.27
N ALA A 55 4.31 2.34 6.26
CA ALA A 55 4.80 0.97 6.44
C ALA A 55 4.44 0.02 5.28
N PHE A 56 3.39 0.33 4.51
CA PHE A 56 2.96 -0.45 3.35
C PHE A 56 3.27 0.24 2.01
N THR A 57 4.01 1.36 2.02
CA THR A 57 4.40 2.07 0.80
C THR A 57 5.82 1.71 0.43
N ASP A 58 5.98 1.06 -0.73
CA ASP A 58 7.28 0.71 -1.28
C ASP A 58 8.00 1.94 -1.90
N PRO A 59 9.34 2.04 -1.82
CA PRO A 59 10.10 3.14 -2.42
C PRO A 59 9.84 3.34 -3.93
N SER A 60 9.42 2.29 -4.65
CA SER A 60 9.08 2.36 -6.07
C SER A 60 7.77 3.09 -6.37
N TYR A 61 6.90 3.30 -5.38
CA TYR A 61 5.57 3.90 -5.56
C TYR A 61 5.64 5.37 -6.01
N GLY A 62 6.73 6.08 -5.69
CA GLY A 62 7.03 7.39 -6.22
C GLY A 62 7.57 8.37 -5.18
N LYS A 63 8.34 9.35 -5.65
CA LYS A 63 9.08 10.32 -4.80
C LYS A 63 8.21 11.24 -3.95
N ASN A 64 6.91 11.30 -4.21
CA ASN A 64 5.96 12.14 -3.48
C ASN A 64 5.40 11.46 -2.22
N TYR A 65 5.71 10.18 -2.03
CA TYR A 65 5.24 9.39 -0.89
C TYR A 65 6.41 9.03 0.03
N VAL A 66 6.09 8.83 1.30
CA VAL A 66 7.06 8.36 2.30
C VAL A 66 7.00 6.84 2.34
N SER A 67 8.14 6.20 2.12
CA SER A 67 8.29 4.74 2.10
C SER A 67 8.54 4.15 3.49
N TYR A 68 8.45 2.83 3.60
CA TYR A 68 8.67 2.10 4.84
C TYR A 68 10.12 2.09 5.37
N GLU A 69 11.12 2.49 4.57
CA GLU A 69 12.55 2.24 4.82
C GLU A 69 13.02 2.71 6.21
N ARG A 70 12.56 3.90 6.66
CA ARG A 70 12.93 4.41 7.99
C ARG A 70 12.25 3.62 9.11
N LEU A 71 11.02 3.14 8.89
CA LEU A 71 10.30 2.31 9.84
C LEU A 71 10.92 0.91 9.92
N GLU A 72 11.41 0.36 8.81
CA GLU A 72 12.17 -0.90 8.77
C GLU A 72 13.45 -0.79 9.58
N LEU A 73 14.27 0.25 9.36
CA LEU A 73 15.50 0.46 10.13
C LEU A 73 15.24 0.57 11.63
N LEU A 74 14.19 1.31 12.01
CA LEU A 74 13.79 1.43 13.41
C LEU A 74 13.30 0.08 13.97
N GLY A 75 12.52 -0.66 13.18
CA GLY A 75 12.01 -1.98 13.53
C GLY A 75 13.13 -2.98 13.81
N ASP A 76 14.12 -3.06 12.92
CA ASP A 76 15.29 -3.91 13.10
C ASP A 76 16.05 -3.59 14.40
N SER A 77 16.24 -2.30 14.68
CA SER A 77 16.91 -1.85 15.92
C SER A 77 16.16 -2.29 17.19
N ILE A 78 14.83 -2.25 17.17
CA ILE A 78 13.98 -2.65 18.30
C ILE A 78 13.92 -4.17 18.45
N LEU A 79 13.80 -4.90 17.34
CA LEU A 79 13.79 -6.37 17.35
C LEU A 79 15.12 -6.94 17.86
N ASN A 80 16.24 -6.29 17.55
CA ASN A 80 17.56 -6.68 18.03
C ASN A 80 17.84 -6.31 19.50
N MET A 81 16.91 -5.62 20.18
CA MET A 81 17.08 -5.18 21.58
C MET A 81 16.66 -6.24 22.62
N VAL A 82 15.93 -7.28 22.20
CA VAL A 82 15.41 -8.35 23.07
C VAL A 82 16.11 -9.68 22.84
#